data_AF-A0A6B2EHR9-F1
#
_entry.id   AF-A0A6B2EHR9-F1
#
_cell.length_a   1.000
_cell.length_b   1.000
_cell.length_c   1.000
_cell.angle_alpha   90.00
_cell.angle_beta   90.00
_cell.angle_gamma   90.00
#
_symmetry.space_group_name_H-M   'P 1'
#
loop_
_entity.id
_entity.type
_entity.pdbx_description
1 polymer ?
#
loop_
_entity_poly.entity_id
_entity_poly.type
_entity_poly.pdbx_seq_one_letter_code
_entity_poly.pdbx_strand_id
1 'polypeptide(L)'
;MAPPQKGKQATKGAKQIVEENAATLKFYRNMALISQTSYMGVMLLLTDSFTGLTITMSIITIGLHIASYQFMSFMARAQYSESGALIDSGTDLNMEGGLSEHVKDLVILSSATQLLALISNYFWLLLLLVPVRAFWLLWGSIIKPWMEQKNQEPEVDEKKQKKMERKMRRMRQ
;
A
#
# COMPACT_ATOMS: atom_id res chain seq x y z
N MET A 1 6.13 24.80 -26.36
CA MET A 1 4.93 24.32 -25.66
C MET A 1 5.26 24.25 -24.18
N ALA A 2 4.59 25.02 -23.33
CA ALA A 2 4.75 24.91 -21.88
C ALA A 2 4.14 23.57 -21.42
N PRO A 3 4.75 22.85 -20.46
CA PRO A 3 4.21 21.59 -19.96
C PRO A 3 2.85 21.82 -19.29
N PRO A 4 1.90 20.88 -19.41
CA PRO A 4 0.59 21.01 -18.79
C PRO A 4 0.77 21.07 -17.27
N GLN A 5 0.34 22.18 -16.67
CA GLN A 5 0.32 22.31 -15.22
C GLN A 5 -0.72 21.34 -14.68
N LYS A 6 -0.24 20.22 -14.11
CA LYS A 6 -1.04 19.25 -13.36
C LYS A 6 -1.79 20.03 -12.27
N GLY A 7 -3.10 20.20 -12.46
CA GLY A 7 -3.94 20.98 -11.54
C GLY A 7 -3.73 20.46 -10.11
N LYS A 8 -3.46 21.36 -9.17
CA LYS A 8 -3.36 21.00 -7.75
C LYS A 8 -4.68 20.35 -7.34
N GLN A 9 -4.62 19.09 -6.94
CA GLN A 9 -5.78 18.35 -6.46
C GLN A 9 -6.41 19.13 -5.30
N ALA A 10 -7.73 19.36 -5.36
CA ALA A 10 -8.43 20.06 -4.31
C ALA A 10 -8.24 19.31 -2.98
N THR A 11 -7.76 20.01 -1.96
CA THR A 11 -7.55 19.43 -0.63
C THR A 11 -8.89 19.20 0.05
N LYS A 12 -9.25 17.93 0.27
CA LYS A 12 -10.42 17.53 1.05
C LYS A 12 -10.31 18.03 2.49
N GLY A 13 -11.45 18.26 3.15
CA GLY A 13 -11.48 18.64 4.56
C GLY A 13 -11.06 17.48 5.47
N ALA A 14 -10.31 17.75 6.54
CA ALA A 14 -9.81 16.71 7.45
C ALA A 14 -10.92 15.80 8.02
N LYS A 15 -12.09 16.36 8.36
CA LYS A 15 -13.25 15.57 8.80
C LYS A 15 -13.79 14.65 7.71
N GLN A 16 -13.84 15.13 6.47
CA GLN A 16 -14.26 14.35 5.31
C GLN A 16 -13.32 13.18 5.06
N ILE A 17 -12.00 13.39 5.17
CA ILE A 17 -10.99 12.32 5.04
C ILE A 17 -11.25 11.21 6.07
N VAL A 18 -11.51 11.55 7.33
CA VAL A 18 -11.79 10.55 8.37
C VAL A 18 -13.04 9.73 8.05
N GLU A 19 -14.11 10.38 7.61
CA GLU A 19 -15.37 9.70 7.25
C GLU A 19 -15.19 8.79 6.03
N GLU A 20 -14.55 9.30 4.97
CA GLU A 20 -14.25 8.54 3.76
C GLU A 20 -13.31 7.36 4.04
N ASN A 21 -12.31 7.55 4.90
CA ASN A 21 -11.41 6.47 5.33
C ASN A 21 -12.19 5.36 6.05
N ALA A 22 -13.08 5.71 6.97
CA ALA A 22 -13.91 4.74 7.67
C ALA A 22 -14.85 3.98 6.70
N ALA A 23 -15.44 4.68 5.73
CA ALA A 23 -16.26 4.06 4.68
C ALA A 23 -15.43 3.11 3.80
N THR A 24 -14.22 3.52 3.42
CA THR A 24 -13.28 2.73 2.61
C THR A 24 -12.87 1.45 3.35
N LEU A 25 -12.46 1.55 4.61
CA LEU A 25 -12.13 0.39 5.44
C LEU A 25 -13.30 -0.59 5.54
N LYS A 26 -14.52 -0.10 5.77
CA LYS A 26 -15.72 -0.94 5.82
C LYS A 26 -15.98 -1.63 4.48
N PHE A 27 -15.86 -0.92 3.37
CA PHE A 27 -16.08 -1.46 2.04
C PHE A 27 -15.13 -2.64 1.74
N TYR A 28 -13.81 -2.44 1.91
CA TYR A 28 -12.81 -3.47 1.63
C TYR A 28 -12.85 -4.63 2.64
N ARG A 29 -13.15 -4.35 3.91
CA ARG A 29 -13.38 -5.40 4.91
C ARG A 29 -14.58 -6.27 4.52
N ASN A 30 -15.70 -5.65 4.14
CA ASN A 30 -16.89 -6.40 3.76
C ASN A 30 -16.65 -7.21 2.48
N MET A 31 -15.95 -6.64 1.49
CA MET A 31 -15.52 -7.37 0.29
C MET A 31 -14.70 -8.63 0.63
N ALA A 32 -13.68 -8.48 1.47
CA ALA A 32 -12.83 -9.58 1.91
C ALA A 32 -13.63 -10.66 2.67
N LEU A 33 -14.51 -10.25 3.59
CA LEU A 33 -15.35 -11.18 4.35
C LEU A 33 -16.35 -11.91 3.46
N ILE A 34 -16.98 -11.22 2.53
CA ILE A 34 -17.94 -11.82 1.59
C ILE A 34 -17.22 -12.84 0.72
N SER A 35 -16.09 -12.47 0.09
CA SER A 35 -15.35 -13.42 -0.78
C SER A 35 -14.88 -14.65 0.01
N GLN A 36 -14.35 -14.45 1.21
CA GLN A 36 -13.89 -15.54 2.07
C GLN A 36 -15.03 -16.46 2.49
N THR A 37 -16.15 -15.88 2.92
CA THR A 37 -17.30 -16.65 3.41
C THR A 37 -17.99 -17.39 2.28
N SER A 38 -18.14 -16.77 1.11
CA SER A 38 -18.66 -17.43 -0.09
C SER A 38 -17.77 -18.59 -0.52
N TYR A 39 -16.44 -18.38 -0.59
CA TYR A 39 -15.52 -19.44 -0.95
C TYR A 39 -15.59 -20.62 0.03
N MET A 40 -15.47 -20.33 1.33
CA MET A 40 -15.52 -21.35 2.37
C MET A 40 -16.87 -22.06 2.44
N GLY A 41 -17.98 -21.32 2.25
CA GLY A 41 -19.33 -21.88 2.24
C GLY A 41 -19.53 -22.88 1.12
N VAL A 42 -19.12 -22.55 -0.11
CA VAL A 42 -19.21 -23.50 -1.25
C VAL A 42 -18.30 -24.70 -1.02
N MET A 43 -17.10 -24.48 -0.51
CA MET A 43 -16.14 -25.55 -0.24
C MET A 43 -16.64 -26.52 0.85
N LEU A 44 -17.32 -26.01 1.88
CA LEU A 44 -17.97 -26.84 2.91
C LEU A 44 -19.14 -27.68 2.36
N LEU A 45 -19.89 -27.16 1.40
CA LEU A 45 -20.97 -27.91 0.73
C LEU A 45 -20.43 -28.99 -0.21
N LEU A 46 -19.27 -28.75 -0.81
CA LEU A 46 -18.59 -29.66 -1.74
C LEU A 46 -17.40 -30.33 -1.05
N THR A 47 -17.66 -31.23 -0.10
CA THR A 47 -16.66 -31.82 0.82
C THR A 47 -15.44 -32.44 0.13
N ASP A 48 -15.58 -32.93 -1.11
CA ASP A 48 -14.48 -33.49 -1.90
C ASP A 48 -13.48 -32.43 -2.42
N SER A 49 -13.80 -31.14 -2.24
CA SER A 49 -12.97 -30.01 -2.69
C SER A 49 -11.85 -29.65 -1.72
N PHE A 50 -11.86 -30.21 -0.49
CA PHE A 50 -10.80 -29.98 0.50
C PHE A 50 -9.51 -30.70 0.13
N THR A 51 -8.64 -29.99 -0.59
CA THR A 51 -7.28 -30.41 -0.88
C THR A 51 -6.27 -29.58 -0.09
N GLY A 52 -5.06 -30.10 0.11
CA GLY A 52 -3.96 -29.35 0.74
C GLY A 52 -3.74 -28.00 0.06
N LEU A 53 -3.81 -27.94 -1.28
CA LEU A 53 -3.70 -26.71 -2.06
C LEU A 53 -4.75 -25.67 -1.63
N THR A 54 -6.03 -26.06 -1.63
CA THR A 54 -7.14 -25.15 -1.31
C THR A 54 -7.11 -24.65 0.13
N ILE A 55 -6.65 -25.47 1.08
CA ILE A 55 -6.47 -25.07 2.49
C ILE A 55 -5.32 -24.06 2.59
N THR A 56 -4.16 -24.37 2.00
CA THR A 56 -3.01 -23.46 1.99
C THR A 56 -3.35 -22.13 1.35
N MET A 57 -4.02 -22.14 0.19
CA MET A 57 -4.42 -20.92 -0.50
C MET A 57 -5.44 -20.11 0.31
N SER A 58 -6.38 -20.78 1.00
CA SER A 58 -7.30 -20.11 1.92
C SER A 58 -6.57 -19.39 3.05
N ILE A 59 -5.61 -20.05 3.70
CA ILE A 59 -4.79 -19.45 4.77
C ILE A 59 -4.01 -18.23 4.24
N ILE A 60 -3.40 -18.36 3.04
CA ILE A 60 -2.68 -17.25 2.40
C ILE A 60 -3.63 -16.06 2.18
N THR A 61 -4.82 -16.29 1.61
CA THR A 61 -5.79 -15.20 1.36
C THR A 61 -6.30 -14.56 2.64
N ILE A 62 -6.54 -15.33 3.72
CA ILE A 62 -6.89 -14.80 5.03
C ILE A 62 -5.77 -13.89 5.54
N GLY A 63 -4.51 -14.35 5.44
CA GLY A 63 -3.34 -13.56 5.80
C GLY A 63 -3.24 -12.25 5.01
N LEU A 64 -3.44 -12.30 3.69
CA LEU A 64 -3.43 -11.12 2.82
C LEU A 64 -4.53 -10.13 3.20
N HIS A 65 -5.76 -10.60 3.45
CA HIS A 65 -6.88 -9.76 3.86
C HIS A 65 -6.64 -9.09 5.21
N ILE A 66 -6.16 -9.85 6.21
CA ILE A 66 -5.82 -9.32 7.54
C ILE A 66 -4.70 -8.29 7.43
N ALA A 67 -3.60 -8.62 6.75
CA ALA A 67 -2.46 -7.72 6.57
C ALA A 67 -2.88 -6.42 5.86
N SER A 68 -3.66 -6.53 4.80
CA SER A 68 -4.16 -5.38 4.04
C SER A 68 -5.07 -4.48 4.88
N TYR A 69 -6.00 -5.08 5.63
CA TYR A 69 -6.89 -4.33 6.52
C TYR A 69 -6.12 -3.62 7.62
N GLN A 70 -5.19 -4.32 8.29
CA GLN A 70 -4.38 -3.73 9.35
C GLN A 70 -3.51 -2.59 8.82
N PHE A 71 -2.91 -2.77 7.65
CA PHE A 71 -2.10 -1.73 7.01
C PHE A 71 -2.92 -0.49 6.64
N MET A 72 -4.09 -0.67 6.02
CA MET A 72 -5.00 0.46 5.73
C MET A 72 -5.51 1.13 7.01
N SER A 73 -5.87 0.35 8.04
CA SER A 73 -6.37 0.89 9.30
C SER A 73 -5.29 1.68 10.05
N PHE A 74 -4.03 1.25 9.94
CA PHE A 74 -2.89 1.98 10.49
C PHE A 74 -2.71 3.33 9.78
N MET A 75 -2.73 3.34 8.43
CA MET A 75 -2.60 4.58 7.65
C MET A 75 -3.74 5.57 7.88
N ALA A 76 -4.96 5.07 8.04
CA ALA A 76 -6.17 5.87 8.20
C ALA A 76 -6.41 6.40 9.64
N ARG A 77 -5.52 6.10 10.58
CA ARG A 77 -5.76 6.38 12.01
C ARG A 77 -5.76 7.87 12.29
N ALA A 78 -6.94 8.40 12.63
CA ALA A 78 -7.12 9.77 13.08
C ALA A 78 -6.61 9.99 14.52
N GLN A 79 -6.10 11.20 14.79
CA GLN A 79 -5.68 11.65 16.12
C GLN A 79 -6.56 12.80 16.58
N TYR A 80 -6.98 12.75 17.84
CA TYR A 80 -7.86 13.74 18.47
C TYR A 80 -7.19 14.31 19.72
N SER A 81 -7.48 15.57 20.05
CA SER A 81 -7.06 16.21 21.29
C SER A 81 -7.83 15.67 22.49
N GLU A 82 -7.37 16.01 23.70
CA GLU A 82 -8.10 15.73 24.95
C GLU A 82 -9.50 16.39 24.98
N SER A 83 -9.67 17.50 24.26
CA SER A 83 -10.97 18.18 24.08
C SER A 83 -11.85 17.57 22.97
N GLY A 84 -11.39 16.52 22.28
CA GLY A 84 -12.11 15.87 21.18
C GLY A 84 -12.00 16.57 19.82
N ALA A 85 -11.15 17.59 19.70
CA ALA A 85 -10.89 18.23 18.41
C ALA A 85 -9.97 17.36 17.54
N LEU A 86 -10.26 17.29 16.24
CA LEU A 86 -9.43 16.52 15.29
C LEU A 86 -8.08 17.23 15.09
N ILE A 87 -6.98 16.53 15.42
CA ILE A 87 -5.59 16.99 15.24
C ILE A 87 -5.05 16.52 13.89
N ASP A 88 -5.24 15.24 13.58
CA ASP A 88 -4.76 14.61 12.34
C ASP A 88 -5.85 13.67 11.81
N SER A 89 -6.15 13.75 10.51
CA SER A 89 -7.10 12.87 9.84
C SER A 89 -6.51 11.49 9.49
N GLY A 90 -5.21 11.31 9.64
CA GLY A 90 -4.47 10.20 9.05
C GLY A 90 -4.28 10.40 7.54
N THR A 91 -3.71 9.40 6.88
CA THR A 91 -3.51 9.39 5.43
C THR A 91 -4.84 9.14 4.72
N ASP A 92 -5.18 9.96 3.72
CA ASP A 92 -6.34 9.72 2.86
C ASP A 92 -6.12 8.43 2.05
N LEU A 93 -6.90 7.39 2.34
CA LEU A 93 -6.82 6.10 1.65
C LEU A 93 -7.27 6.20 0.19
N ASN A 94 -7.99 7.24 -0.19
CA ASN A 94 -8.51 7.50 -1.52
C ASN A 94 -7.68 8.51 -2.32
N MET A 95 -6.50 8.88 -1.81
CA MET A 95 -5.54 9.68 -2.57
C MET A 95 -4.97 8.89 -3.76
N GLU A 96 -5.03 9.48 -4.96
CA GLU A 96 -4.50 8.89 -6.19
C GLU A 96 -2.97 8.73 -6.12
N GLY A 97 -2.47 7.55 -6.51
CA GLY A 97 -1.04 7.25 -6.47
C GLY A 97 -0.48 7.06 -5.06
N GLY A 98 -1.34 6.97 -4.04
CA GLY A 98 -0.96 6.62 -2.68
C GLY A 98 -0.67 5.13 -2.51
N LEU A 99 0.09 4.78 -1.47
CA LEU A 99 0.39 3.38 -1.14
C LEU A 99 -0.87 2.56 -0.82
N SER A 100 -1.93 3.21 -0.34
CA SER A 100 -3.24 2.60 -0.11
C SER A 100 -3.87 2.05 -1.39
N GLU A 101 -3.59 2.61 -2.56
CA GLU A 101 -4.09 2.12 -3.85
C GLU A 101 -3.63 0.67 -4.10
N HIS A 102 -2.33 0.41 -3.90
CA HIS A 102 -1.77 -0.93 -4.08
C HIS A 102 -2.32 -1.95 -3.07
N VAL A 103 -2.68 -1.49 -1.87
CA VAL A 103 -3.27 -2.36 -0.84
C VAL A 103 -4.74 -2.64 -1.15
N LYS A 104 -5.47 -1.66 -1.69
CA LYS A 104 -6.83 -1.87 -2.21
C LYS A 104 -6.84 -2.85 -3.38
N ASP A 105 -5.90 -2.71 -4.31
CA ASP A 105 -5.71 -3.65 -5.43
C ASP A 105 -5.42 -5.07 -4.92
N LEU A 106 -4.62 -5.20 -3.85
CA LEU A 106 -4.32 -6.49 -3.23
C LEU A 106 -5.57 -7.16 -2.67
N VAL A 107 -6.45 -6.42 -2.00
CA VAL A 107 -7.74 -6.95 -1.50
C VAL A 107 -8.63 -7.36 -2.68
N ILE A 108 -8.76 -6.51 -3.70
CA ILE A 108 -9.58 -6.81 -4.89
C ILE A 108 -9.09 -8.07 -5.59
N LEU A 109 -7.78 -8.15 -5.86
CA LEU A 109 -7.17 -9.31 -6.50
C LEU A 109 -7.39 -10.58 -5.70
N SER A 110 -7.19 -10.53 -4.38
CA SER A 110 -7.35 -11.70 -3.50
C SER A 110 -8.81 -12.14 -3.45
N SER A 111 -9.76 -11.21 -3.29
CA SER A 111 -11.20 -11.49 -3.30
C SER A 111 -11.68 -12.04 -4.64
N ALA A 112 -11.27 -11.44 -5.75
CA ALA A 112 -11.61 -11.93 -7.09
C ALA A 112 -11.03 -13.32 -7.33
N THR A 113 -9.78 -13.57 -6.91
CA THR A 113 -9.14 -14.88 -7.04
C THR A 113 -9.91 -15.95 -6.27
N GLN A 114 -10.37 -15.67 -5.05
CA GLN A 114 -11.21 -16.61 -4.29
C GLN A 114 -12.51 -16.95 -5.02
N LEU A 115 -13.22 -15.95 -5.52
CA LEU A 115 -14.48 -16.18 -6.22
C LEU A 115 -14.28 -16.95 -7.53
N LEU A 116 -13.22 -16.65 -8.29
CA LEU A 116 -12.90 -17.36 -9.53
C LEU A 116 -12.38 -18.78 -9.26
N ALA A 117 -11.68 -19.00 -8.14
CA ALA A 117 -11.20 -20.32 -7.74
C ALA A 117 -12.33 -21.34 -7.52
N LEU A 118 -13.56 -20.87 -7.24
CA LEU A 118 -14.75 -21.72 -7.20
C LEU A 118 -15.07 -22.36 -8.57
N ILE A 119 -14.69 -21.71 -9.66
CA ILE A 119 -14.87 -22.22 -11.02
C ILE A 119 -13.69 -23.11 -11.40
N SER A 120 -12.47 -22.72 -11.05
CA SER A 120 -11.26 -23.49 -11.35
C SER A 120 -10.08 -23.16 -10.45
N ASN A 121 -9.39 -24.19 -9.96
CA ASN A 121 -8.18 -24.02 -9.15
C ASN A 121 -7.03 -23.32 -9.90
N TYR A 122 -7.05 -23.24 -11.24
CA TYR A 122 -6.03 -22.48 -11.97
C TYR A 122 -6.04 -20.98 -11.63
N PHE A 123 -7.17 -20.44 -11.17
CA PHE A 123 -7.25 -19.03 -10.80
C PHE A 123 -6.40 -18.67 -9.57
N TRP A 124 -5.97 -19.64 -8.75
CA TRP A 124 -4.99 -19.39 -7.69
C TRP A 124 -3.68 -18.80 -8.21
N LEU A 125 -3.33 -19.04 -9.48
CA LEU A 125 -2.17 -18.44 -10.12
C LEU A 125 -2.24 -16.92 -10.20
N LEU A 126 -3.42 -16.30 -10.12
CA LEU A 126 -3.57 -14.84 -10.05
C LEU A 126 -2.89 -14.24 -8.81
N LEU A 127 -2.78 -14.99 -7.72
CA LEU A 127 -2.04 -14.54 -6.52
C LEU A 127 -0.55 -14.35 -6.79
N LEU A 128 0.02 -14.94 -7.85
CA LEU A 128 1.41 -14.68 -8.25
C LEU A 128 1.63 -13.24 -8.72
N LEU A 129 0.57 -12.50 -9.06
CA LEU A 129 0.67 -11.06 -9.35
C LEU A 129 1.07 -10.26 -8.11
N VAL A 130 0.81 -10.76 -6.90
CA VAL A 130 1.19 -10.09 -5.64
C VAL A 130 2.71 -9.94 -5.50
N PRO A 131 3.52 -11.01 -5.52
CA PRO A 131 4.97 -10.87 -5.45
C PRO A 131 5.57 -10.13 -6.64
N VAL A 132 5.01 -10.29 -7.85
CA VAL A 132 5.44 -9.53 -9.04
C VAL A 132 5.24 -8.02 -8.83
N ARG A 133 4.07 -7.62 -8.31
CA ARG A 133 3.77 -6.22 -8.03
C ARG A 133 4.64 -5.67 -6.90
N ALA A 134 4.83 -6.44 -5.83
CA ALA A 134 5.71 -6.05 -4.73
C ALA A 134 7.15 -5.83 -5.21
N PHE A 135 7.67 -6.74 -6.04
CA PHE A 135 8.99 -6.58 -6.65
C PHE A 135 9.08 -5.33 -7.53
N TRP A 136 8.07 -5.08 -8.37
CA TRP A 136 8.02 -3.88 -9.21
C TRP A 136 8.08 -2.58 -8.39
N LEU A 137 7.33 -2.52 -7.29
CA LEU A 137 7.33 -1.37 -6.39
C LEU A 137 8.68 -1.19 -5.67
N LEU A 138 9.26 -2.27 -5.14
CA LEU A 138 10.58 -2.24 -4.47
C LEU A 138 11.71 -1.88 -5.44
N TRP A 139 11.62 -2.34 -6.69
CA TRP A 139 12.59 -2.02 -7.72
C TRP A 139 12.69 -0.51 -7.98
N GLY A 140 11.54 0.15 -8.18
CA GLY A 140 11.50 1.58 -8.44
C GLY A 140 11.80 2.45 -7.21
N SER A 141 11.40 2.02 -6.01
CA SER A 141 11.46 2.83 -4.80
C SER A 141 12.74 2.66 -3.97
N ILE A 142 13.36 1.48 -3.98
CA ILE A 142 14.51 1.16 -3.12
C ILE A 142 15.72 0.76 -3.94
N ILE A 143 15.57 -0.26 -4.79
CA ILE A 143 16.72 -0.92 -5.43
C ILE A 143 17.39 0.01 -6.44
N LYS A 144 16.61 0.63 -7.33
CA LYS A 144 17.15 1.54 -8.35
C LYS A 144 17.82 2.77 -7.72
N PRO A 145 17.20 3.52 -6.80
CA PRO A 145 17.87 4.66 -6.14
C PRO A 145 19.13 4.25 -5.37
N TRP A 146 19.12 3.10 -4.70
CA TRP A 146 20.29 2.60 -3.98
C TRP A 146 21.47 2.29 -4.92
N MET A 147 21.20 1.70 -6.08
CA MET A 147 22.21 1.45 -7.13
C MET A 147 22.74 2.75 -7.74
N GLU A 148 21.87 3.72 -7.99
CA GLU A 148 22.25 5.04 -8.51
C GLU A 148 23.10 5.82 -7.49
N GLN A 149 22.74 5.77 -6.21
CA GLN A 149 23.52 6.39 -5.13
C GLN A 149 24.90 5.73 -4.97
N LYS A 150 25.00 4.41 -5.15
CA LYS A 150 26.29 3.69 -5.11
C LYS A 150 27.20 4.06 -6.28
N ASN A 151 26.63 4.41 -7.43
CA ASN A 151 27.36 4.80 -8.64
C ASN A 151 27.71 6.29 -8.67
N GLN A 152 27.14 7.11 -7.78
CA GLN A 152 27.66 8.44 -7.51
C GLN A 152 28.89 8.28 -6.60
N GLU A 153 30.07 8.18 -7.21
CA GLU A 153 31.31 8.51 -6.50
C GLU A 153 31.10 9.86 -5.79
N PRO A 154 31.61 10.03 -4.56
CA PRO A 154 31.55 11.33 -3.91
C PRO A 154 32.33 12.30 -4.80
N GLU A 155 31.63 13.04 -5.66
CA GLU A 155 32.11 14.31 -6.15
C GLU A 155 32.14 15.18 -4.91
N VAL A 156 33.26 15.04 -4.18
CA VAL A 156 33.69 15.95 -3.15
C VAL A 156 33.56 17.30 -3.81
N ASP A 157 32.50 18.01 -3.41
CA ASP A 157 32.16 19.34 -3.86
C ASP A 157 33.35 20.22 -3.44
N GLU A 158 34.41 20.22 -4.27
CA GLU A 158 35.65 20.93 -4.01
C GLU A 158 35.35 22.40 -3.78
N LYS A 159 34.26 22.89 -4.39
CA LYS A 159 33.75 24.25 -4.19
C LYS A 159 33.17 24.43 -2.79
N LYS A 160 32.38 23.49 -2.25
CA LYS A 160 31.95 23.54 -0.84
C LYS A 160 33.09 23.35 0.14
N GLN A 161 34.02 22.42 -0.10
CA GLN A 161 35.19 22.25 0.77
C GLN A 161 36.07 23.51 0.79
N LYS A 162 36.42 24.07 -0.38
CA LYS A 162 37.17 25.35 -0.47
C LYS A 162 36.41 26.52 0.18
N LYS A 163 35.08 26.54 0.10
CA LYS A 163 34.26 27.59 0.75
C LYS A 163 34.21 27.42 2.26
N MET A 164 34.17 26.18 2.76
CA MET A 164 34.22 25.86 4.19
C MET A 164 35.61 26.16 4.77
N GLU A 165 36.68 25.82 4.06
CA GLU A 165 38.07 26.17 4.42
C GLU A 165 38.30 27.67 4.43
N ARG A 166 37.82 28.42 3.41
CA ARG A 166 37.88 29.89 3.40
C ARG A 166 37.14 30.50 4.59
N LYS A 167 36.03 29.90 5.03
CA LYS A 167 35.27 30.36 6.19
C LYS A 167 35.98 30.03 7.51
N MET A 168 36.55 28.84 7.65
CA MET A 168 37.34 28.47 8.83
C MET A 168 38.62 29.30 8.96
N ARG A 169 39.30 29.60 7.85
CA ARG A 169 40.51 30.45 7.87
C ARG A 169 40.22 31.89 8.32
N ARG A 170 39.02 32.41 8.07
CA ARG A 170 38.56 33.72 8.55
C ARG A 170 38.15 33.75 10.02
N MET A 171 37.84 32.59 10.63
CA MET A 171 37.50 32.50 12.05
C MET A 171 38.72 32.21 12.94
N ARG A 172 39.89 31.94 12.34
CA ARG A 172 41.13 31.57 13.02
C ARG A 172 42.21 32.67 12.99
N GLN A 173 41.90 33.81 12.38
CA GLN A 173 42.63 35.08 12.47
C GLN A 173 41.82 36.03 13.35
#